data_AF-A0A565B344-F1
#
_entry.id   AF-A0A565B344-F1
#
_cell.length_a   1.000
_cell.length_b   1.000
_cell.length_c   1.000
_cell.angle_alpha   90.00
_cell.angle_beta   90.00
_cell.angle_gamma   90.00
#
_symmetry.space_group_name_H-M   'P 1'
#
loop_
_entity.id
_entity.type
_entity.pdbx_description
1 polymer ?
#
loop_
_entity_poly.entity_id
_entity_poly.type
_entity_poly.pdbx_seq_one_letter_code
_entity_poly.pdbx_strand_id
1 'polypeptide(L)'
;MAKISFLLFVVALIAFLNVYEARRVVKIDEALANDLLKAEAMIEEDLKAKKTSIQDLSSEVKTLSKSEHMLNQLGDAYKKNMDLAPYEKKLKKFSRVVKVKKAPAKNKKPVSIIQSILKDFGLNGGKE
;
A
#
# COMPACT_ATOMS: atom_id res chain seq x y z
N MET A 1 53.97 -16.51 43.79
CA MET A 1 53.54 -15.29 43.08
C MET A 1 52.88 -15.59 41.73
N ALA A 2 53.59 -16.15 40.74
CA ALA A 2 53.07 -16.34 39.38
C ALA A 2 51.79 -17.20 39.27
N LYS A 3 51.67 -18.29 40.05
CA LYS A 3 50.51 -19.18 40.04
C LYS A 3 49.21 -18.51 40.51
N ILE A 4 49.31 -17.64 41.52
CA ILE A 4 48.18 -16.87 42.06
C ILE A 4 47.76 -15.78 41.07
N SER A 5 48.74 -15.10 40.45
CA SER A 5 48.49 -14.11 39.40
C SER A 5 47.82 -14.73 38.17
N PHE A 6 48.25 -15.93 37.76
CA PHE A 6 47.62 -16.66 36.65
C PHE A 6 46.16 -17.05 36.98
N LEU A 7 45.90 -17.52 38.20
CA LEU A 7 44.55 -17.86 38.64
C LEU A 7 43.63 -16.62 38.61
N LEU A 8 44.09 -15.49 39.12
CA LEU A 8 43.34 -14.22 39.09
C LEU A 8 43.11 -13.72 37.67
N PHE A 9 44.07 -13.93 36.77
CA PHE A 9 43.93 -13.58 35.35
C PHE A 9 42.85 -14.42 34.66
N VAL A 10 42.81 -15.74 34.91
CA VAL A 10 41.76 -16.63 34.36
C VAL A 10 40.37 -16.24 34.89
N VAL A 11 40.25 -15.95 36.19
CA VAL A 11 38.98 -15.50 36.78
C VAL A 11 38.52 -14.17 36.18
N ALA A 12 39.44 -13.23 35.95
CA ALA A 12 39.12 -11.96 35.30
C ALA A 12 38.61 -12.19 33.86
N LEU A 13 39.27 -13.04 33.07
CA LEU A 13 38.84 -13.37 31.71
C LEU A 13 37.42 -13.97 31.68
N ILE A 14 37.11 -14.90 32.58
CA ILE A 14 35.77 -15.51 32.69
C ILE A 14 34.72 -14.44 33.04
N ALA A 15 35.02 -13.56 34.00
CA ALA A 15 34.12 -12.47 34.37
C ALA A 15 33.89 -11.48 33.20
N PHE A 16 34.94 -11.12 32.46
CA PHE A 16 34.83 -10.27 31.28
C PHE A 16 34.01 -10.92 30.16
N LEU A 17 34.18 -12.23 29.93
CA LEU A 17 33.40 -12.98 28.94
C LEU A 17 31.90 -12.93 29.26
N ASN A 18 31.55 -13.22 30.52
CA ASN A 18 30.16 -13.20 30.99
C ASN A 18 29.51 -11.80 30.86
N VAL A 19 30.25 -10.74 31.19
CA VAL A 19 29.75 -9.35 31.06
C VAL A 19 29.61 -8.96 29.58
N TYR A 20 30.54 -9.39 28.73
CA TYR A 20 30.47 -9.13 27.29
C TYR A 20 29.27 -9.82 26.64
N GLU A 21 29.05 -11.09 26.97
CA GLU A 21 27.90 -11.86 26.49
C GLU A 21 26.58 -11.25 26.98
N ALA A 22 26.46 -10.92 28.27
CA ALA A 22 25.27 -10.29 28.82
C ALA A 22 24.94 -8.95 28.13
N ARG A 23 25.95 -8.09 27.90
CA ARG A 23 25.76 -6.84 27.15
C ARG A 23 25.36 -7.08 25.70
N ARG A 24 25.87 -8.14 25.07
CA ARG A 24 25.54 -8.49 23.68
C ARG A 24 24.10 -8.99 23.58
N VAL A 25 23.65 -9.82 24.52
CA VAL A 25 22.25 -10.29 24.60
C VAL A 25 21.30 -9.11 24.79
N VAL A 26 21.58 -8.19 25.73
CA VAL A 26 20.75 -6.99 25.95
C VAL A 26 20.64 -6.13 24.69
N LYS A 27 21.74 -5.94 23.95
CA LYS A 27 21.71 -5.19 22.68
C LYS A 27 20.87 -5.86 21.60
N ILE A 28 20.84 -7.20 21.56
CA ILE A 28 20.02 -7.95 20.61
C ILE A 28 18.55 -7.83 20.99
N ASP A 29 18.22 -7.96 22.28
CA ASP A 29 16.85 -7.78 22.78
C ASP A 29 16.32 -6.37 22.52
N GLU A 30 17.14 -5.34 22.74
CA GLU A 30 16.77 -3.95 22.48
C GLU A 30 16.59 -3.67 20.98
N ALA A 31 17.47 -4.20 20.12
CA ALA A 31 17.32 -4.09 18.67
C ALA A 31 16.03 -4.79 18.19
N LEU A 32 15.75 -5.99 18.69
CA LEU A 32 14.54 -6.75 18.38
C LEU A 32 13.27 -6.03 18.84
N ALA A 33 13.28 -5.45 20.04
CA ALA A 33 12.15 -4.66 20.55
C ALA A 33 11.87 -3.43 19.68
N ASN A 34 12.92 -2.72 19.24
CA ASN A 34 12.77 -1.58 18.33
C ASN A 34 12.25 -1.99 16.95
N ASP A 35 12.75 -3.10 16.40
CA ASP A 35 12.27 -3.64 15.13
C ASP A 35 10.80 -4.08 15.21
N LEU A 36 10.38 -4.68 16.33
CA LEU A 36 8.98 -5.04 16.59
C LEU A 36 8.07 -3.81 16.66
N LEU A 37 8.48 -2.78 17.41
CA LEU A 37 7.72 -1.52 17.48
C LEU A 37 7.57 -0.86 16.10
N LYS A 38 8.64 -0.88 15.30
CA LYS A 38 8.60 -0.35 13.94
C LYS A 38 7.68 -1.16 13.04
N ALA A 39 7.73 -2.48 13.13
CA ALA A 39 6.84 -3.37 12.39
C ALA A 39 5.37 -3.16 12.80
N GLU A 40 5.09 -2.99 14.09
CA GLU A 40 3.75 -2.70 14.61
C GLU A 40 3.21 -1.38 14.05
N ALA A 41 4.01 -0.30 14.09
CA ALA A 41 3.64 0.99 13.52
C ALA A 41 3.37 0.91 12.01
N MET A 42 4.20 0.18 11.26
CA MET A 42 4.00 -0.05 9.82
C MET A 42 2.68 -0.80 9.56
N ILE A 43 2.39 -1.85 10.34
CA ILE A 43 1.14 -2.62 10.23
C ILE A 43 -0.07 -1.73 10.53
N GLU A 44 0.01 -0.88 11.55
CA GLU A 44 -1.09 0.03 11.91
C GLU A 44 -1.38 1.04 10.79
N GLU A 45 -0.34 1.64 10.22
CA GLU A 45 -0.47 2.57 9.08
C GLU A 45 -1.09 1.87 7.87
N ASP A 46 -0.59 0.67 7.52
CA ASP A 46 -1.12 -0.14 6.42
C ASP A 46 -2.59 -0.50 6.63
N LEU A 47 -2.98 -0.86 7.86
CA LEU A 47 -4.35 -1.18 8.22
C LEU A 47 -5.26 0.04 8.04
N LYS A 48 -4.80 1.21 8.49
CA LYS A 48 -5.53 2.48 8.30
C LYS A 48 -5.71 2.81 6.82
N ALA A 49 -4.65 2.69 6.01
CA ALA A 49 -4.69 2.93 4.57
C ALA A 49 -5.60 1.93 3.82
N LYS A 50 -5.59 0.65 4.21
CA LYS A 50 -6.49 -0.36 3.66
C LYS A 50 -7.95 -0.08 4.06
N LYS A 51 -8.20 0.35 5.30
CA LYS A 51 -9.54 0.70 5.77
C LYS A 51 -10.14 1.87 4.98
N THR A 52 -9.37 2.94 4.75
CA THR A 52 -9.83 4.06 3.92
C THR A 52 -10.07 3.61 2.47
N SER A 53 -9.18 2.80 1.91
CA SER A 53 -9.33 2.24 0.56
C SER A 53 -10.61 1.40 0.40
N ILE A 54 -10.93 0.56 1.39
CA ILE A 54 -12.17 -0.25 1.41
C ILE A 54 -13.40 0.65 1.50
N GLN A 55 -13.35 1.72 2.30
CA GLN A 55 -14.45 2.67 2.43
C GLN A 55 -14.70 3.42 1.11
N ASP A 56 -13.63 3.87 0.45
CA ASP A 56 -13.70 4.52 -0.86
C ASP A 56 -14.28 3.55 -1.90
N LEU A 57 -13.78 2.32 -1.95
CA LEU A 57 -14.29 1.28 -2.86
C LEU A 57 -15.77 0.97 -2.59
N SER A 58 -16.20 0.91 -1.33
CA SER A 58 -17.61 0.73 -0.96
C SER A 58 -18.49 1.87 -1.50
N SER A 59 -18.00 3.10 -1.46
CA SER A 59 -18.71 4.27 -2.00
C SER A 59 -18.81 4.22 -3.54
N GLU A 60 -17.76 3.74 -4.21
CA GLU A 60 -17.74 3.55 -5.66
C GLU A 60 -18.71 2.45 -6.08
N VAL A 61 -18.70 1.29 -5.41
CA VAL A 61 -19.64 0.18 -5.66
C VAL A 61 -21.08 0.63 -5.48
N LYS A 62 -21.40 1.41 -4.42
CA LYS A 62 -22.75 1.97 -4.24
C LYS A 62 -23.16 2.90 -5.39
N THR A 63 -22.21 3.68 -5.91
CA THR A 63 -22.45 4.57 -7.04
C THR A 63 -22.69 3.77 -8.32
N LEU A 64 -21.86 2.75 -8.58
CA LEU A 64 -22.01 1.85 -9.71
C LEU A 64 -23.34 1.09 -9.67
N SER A 65 -23.73 0.56 -8.52
CA SER A 65 -25.03 -0.11 -8.34
C SER A 65 -26.22 0.79 -8.65
N LYS A 66 -26.17 2.07 -8.24
CA LYS A 66 -27.20 3.06 -8.63
C LYS A 66 -27.23 3.29 -10.15
N SER A 67 -26.06 3.31 -10.79
CA SER A 67 -25.96 3.48 -12.24
C SER A 67 -26.53 2.29 -13.00
N GLU A 68 -26.27 1.07 -12.53
CA GLU A 68 -26.81 -0.17 -13.09
C GLU A 68 -28.34 -0.18 -12.99
N HIS A 69 -28.88 0.14 -11.81
CA HIS A 69 -30.34 0.20 -11.63
C HIS A 69 -30.99 1.22 -12.58
N MET A 70 -30.37 2.38 -12.76
CA MET A 70 -30.87 3.41 -13.69
C MET A 70 -30.78 2.97 -15.16
N LEU A 71 -29.72 2.25 -15.56
CA LEU A 71 -29.59 1.70 -16.91
C LEU A 71 -30.64 0.61 -17.18
N ASN A 72 -30.94 -0.24 -16.19
CA ASN A 72 -32.00 -1.23 -16.30
C ASN A 72 -33.38 -0.55 -16.49
N GLN A 73 -33.69 0.48 -15.69
CA GLN A 73 -34.92 1.26 -15.86
C GLN A 73 -35.01 1.92 -17.24
N LEU A 74 -33.90 2.47 -17.74
CA LEU A 74 -33.83 3.07 -19.08
C LEU A 74 -34.07 2.01 -20.17
N GLY A 75 -33.47 0.83 -20.05
CA GLY A 75 -33.67 -0.28 -20.97
C GLY A 75 -35.12 -0.77 -21.00
N ASP A 76 -35.77 -0.86 -19.85
CA ASP A 76 -37.19 -1.24 -19.76
C ASP A 76 -38.12 -0.19 -20.33
N ALA A 77 -37.84 1.10 -20.08
CA ALA A 77 -38.60 2.21 -20.67
C ALA A 77 -38.48 2.24 -22.20
N TYR A 78 -37.26 2.00 -22.72
CA TYR A 78 -37.00 1.90 -24.15
C TYR A 78 -37.79 0.75 -24.79
N LYS A 79 -37.78 -0.45 -24.20
CA LYS A 79 -38.56 -1.60 -24.68
C LYS A 79 -40.07 -1.33 -24.70
N LYS A 80 -40.56 -0.46 -23.83
CA LYS A 80 -41.99 -0.10 -23.70
C LYS A 80 -42.38 1.15 -24.52
N ASN A 81 -41.50 1.69 -25.36
CA ASN A 81 -41.71 2.95 -26.09
C ASN A 81 -42.16 4.13 -25.18
N MET A 82 -41.67 4.16 -23.94
CA MET A 82 -41.93 5.25 -23.00
C MET A 82 -41.02 6.45 -23.29
N ASP A 83 -41.43 7.65 -22.84
CA ASP A 83 -40.61 8.86 -22.97
C ASP A 83 -39.29 8.73 -22.19
N LEU A 84 -38.18 8.93 -22.91
CA LEU A 84 -36.81 8.78 -22.43
C LEU A 84 -36.21 10.11 -21.93
N ALA A 85 -36.85 11.25 -22.21
CA ALA A 85 -36.36 12.58 -21.81
C ALA A 85 -36.08 12.73 -20.30
N PRO A 86 -36.86 12.12 -19.38
CA PRO A 86 -36.56 12.15 -17.95
C PRO A 86 -35.26 11.43 -17.59
N TYR A 87 -34.93 10.35 -18.29
CA TYR A 87 -33.73 9.55 -18.04
C TYR A 87 -32.47 10.22 -18.60
N GLU A 88 -32.57 10.89 -19.75
CA GLU A 88 -31.45 11.68 -20.29
C GLU A 88 -31.02 12.81 -19.33
N LYS A 89 -32.00 13.49 -18.71
CA LYS A 89 -31.74 14.49 -17.66
C LYS A 89 -31.07 13.87 -16.43
N LYS A 90 -31.48 12.68 -16.01
CA LYS A 90 -30.85 11.96 -14.88
C LYS A 90 -29.42 11.52 -15.23
N LEU A 91 -29.19 11.01 -16.44
CA LEU A 91 -27.86 10.57 -16.90
C LEU A 91 -26.87 11.74 -17.00
N LYS A 92 -27.29 12.90 -17.52
CA LYS A 92 -26.49 14.14 -17.53
C LYS A 92 -26.12 14.64 -16.13
N LYS A 93 -26.99 14.46 -15.14
CA LYS A 93 -26.67 14.79 -13.74
C LYS A 93 -25.69 13.78 -13.14
N PHE A 94 -25.87 12.50 -13.42
CA PHE A 94 -25.00 11.44 -12.92
C PHE A 94 -23.57 11.57 -13.46
N SER A 95 -23.40 11.84 -14.76
CA SER A 95 -22.09 12.06 -15.38
C SER A 95 -21.36 13.32 -14.88
N ARG A 96 -22.10 14.30 -14.34
CA ARG A 96 -21.50 15.49 -13.71
C ARG A 96 -21.01 15.20 -12.29
N VAL A 97 -21.67 14.31 -11.55
CA VAL A 97 -21.32 13.92 -10.17
C VAL A 97 -20.20 12.89 -10.16
N VAL A 98 -20.28 11.90 -11.06
CA VAL A 98 -19.16 10.99 -11.33
C VAL A 98 -18.16 11.79 -12.16
N LYS A 99 -17.26 12.53 -11.49
CA LYS A 99 -15.98 12.92 -12.09
C LYS A 99 -15.24 11.61 -12.39
N VAL A 100 -15.62 10.93 -13.47
CA VAL A 100 -14.87 9.82 -14.03
C VAL A 100 -13.47 10.40 -14.18
N LYS A 101 -12.50 9.88 -13.40
CA LYS A 101 -11.09 10.20 -13.62
C LYS A 101 -10.89 9.94 -15.09
N LYS A 102 -10.78 11.01 -15.90
CA LYS A 102 -10.69 10.91 -17.35
C LYS A 102 -9.63 9.85 -17.62
N ALA A 103 -10.00 8.79 -18.34
CA ALA A 103 -9.01 7.84 -18.83
C ALA A 103 -7.85 8.65 -19.43
N PRO A 104 -6.59 8.27 -19.15
CA PRO A 104 -5.44 9.06 -19.55
C PRO A 104 -5.61 9.42 -21.03
N ALA A 105 -5.46 10.71 -21.33
CA ALA A 105 -5.74 11.26 -22.65
C ALA A 105 -5.13 10.36 -23.73
N LYS A 106 -5.93 10.01 -24.75
CA LYS A 106 -5.55 9.19 -25.91
C LYS A 106 -4.29 9.66 -26.67
N ASN A 107 -3.66 10.74 -26.23
CA ASN A 107 -2.54 11.41 -26.88
C ASN A 107 -1.18 11.08 -26.25
N LYS A 108 -1.13 10.26 -25.18
CA LYS A 108 0.15 9.72 -24.71
C LYS A 108 0.42 8.42 -25.48
N LYS A 109 1.43 8.43 -26.35
CA LYS A 109 1.95 7.23 -27.03
C LYS A 109 2.10 6.12 -25.97
N PRO A 110 1.62 4.89 -26.22
CA PRO A 110 1.78 3.81 -25.28
C PRO A 110 3.28 3.64 -25.03
N VAL A 111 3.73 4.01 -23.83
CA VAL A 111 5.06 3.66 -23.38
C VAL A 111 5.07 2.15 -23.35
N SER A 112 5.93 1.53 -24.16
CA SER A 112 6.02 0.09 -24.24
C SER A 112 6.18 -0.46 -22.81
N ILE A 113 5.43 -1.49 -22.44
CA ILE A 113 5.53 -2.15 -21.14
C ILE A 113 6.99 -2.51 -20.84
N ILE A 114 7.73 -2.88 -21.89
CA ILE A 114 9.17 -3.17 -21.82
C ILE A 114 9.97 -1.93 -21.39
N GLN A 115 9.65 -0.73 -21.89
CA GLN A 115 10.30 0.52 -21.46
C GLN A 115 9.97 0.91 -20.02
N SER A 116 8.75 0.61 -19.53
CA SER A 116 8.42 0.89 -18.11
C SER A 116 9.20 -0.06 -17.20
N ILE A 117 9.22 -1.34 -17.53
CA ILE A 117 9.97 -2.36 -16.79
C ILE A 117 11.47 -2.01 -16.80
N LEU A 118 12.06 -1.72 -17.95
CA LEU A 118 13.47 -1.33 -18.03
C LEU A 118 13.80 -0.07 -17.23
N LYS A 119 12.87 0.88 -17.14
CA LYS A 119 13.02 2.08 -16.31
C LYS A 119 13.00 1.74 -14.82
N ASP A 120 12.08 0.89 -14.39
CA ASP A 120 11.96 0.47 -12.99
C ASP A 120 13.19 -0.32 -12.51
N PHE A 121 13.87 -1.02 -13.43
CA PHE A 121 15.12 -1.72 -13.16
C PHE A 121 16.39 -0.88 -13.39
N GLY A 122 16.27 0.39 -13.79
CA GLY A 122 17.44 1.25 -14.08
C GLY A 122 18.26 0.80 -15.30
N LEU A 123 17.71 -0.08 -16.13
CA LEU A 123 18.34 -0.72 -17.29
C LEU A 123 18.06 0.02 -18.60
N ASN A 124 17.35 1.16 -18.54
CA ASN A 124 17.09 2.00 -19.70
C ASN A 124 18.37 2.76 -20.06
N GLY A 125 19.30 2.05 -20.70
CA GLY A 125 20.61 2.56 -21.09
C GLY A 125 20.48 3.83 -21.93
N GLY A 126 20.89 4.95 -21.32
CA GLY A 126 21.39 6.15 -21.98
C GLY A 126 20.45 6.86 -22.94
N LYS A 127 19.91 8.00 -22.48
CA LYS A 127 20.17 9.31 -23.09
C LYS A 127 19.78 10.41 -22.11
N GLU A 128 20.68 11.37 -21.98
CA GLU A 128 20.39 12.72 -21.50
C GLU A 128 19.14 13.32 -22.18
#